data_AF-W6JIJ0-F1
#
_entry.id   AF-W6JIJ0-F1
#
_cell.length_a   1.000
_cell.length_b   1.000
_cell.length_c   1.000
_cell.angle_alpha   90.00
_cell.angle_beta   90.00
_cell.angle_gamma   90.00
#
_symmetry.space_group_name_H-M   'P 1'
#
loop_
_entity.id
_entity.type
_entity.pdbx_description
1 polymer ?
#
loop_
_entity_poly.entity_id
_entity_poly.type
_entity_poly.pdbx_seq_one_letter_code
_entity_poly.pdbx_strand_id
1 'polypeptide(L)'
;MKSKLTVAASILCLVGISTQTYAQTCKSDIIAPTTNIEQFTVHKDGTVTDAATGLMWTTCTMGQRYSADNCIGTLKSFPTWSDALLAVDDANSSNLLGYSDWRLPNIKELGSIVERSCSAPAIRLEVFKSTPKVLYWSNTPDSKVNPQLKARVIDFNEGTEFASLAQSNIYLRLVRDLKETSN
;
A
#
# COMPACT_ATOMS: atom_id res chain seq x y z
N MET A 1 -46.54 -8.93 -50.11
CA MET A 1 -46.45 -8.50 -48.69
C MET A 1 -46.24 -9.75 -47.83
N LYS A 2 -45.00 -10.11 -47.47
CA LYS A 2 -44.70 -11.14 -46.46
C LYS A 2 -43.63 -10.59 -45.51
N SER A 3 -44.04 -10.41 -44.26
CA SER A 3 -43.29 -9.81 -43.18
C SER A 3 -42.25 -10.76 -42.60
N LYS A 4 -41.14 -10.18 -42.15
CA LYS A 4 -39.95 -10.78 -41.54
C LYS A 4 -40.26 -11.44 -40.19
N LEU A 5 -39.46 -12.42 -39.79
CA LEU A 5 -39.05 -12.58 -38.40
C LEU A 5 -37.61 -13.12 -38.36
N THR A 6 -36.65 -12.25 -38.07
CA THR A 6 -35.25 -12.62 -37.82
C THR A 6 -35.03 -12.42 -36.33
N VAL A 7 -34.87 -13.52 -35.59
CA VAL A 7 -34.57 -13.47 -34.16
C VAL A 7 -33.07 -13.25 -34.01
N ALA A 8 -32.67 -12.06 -33.56
CA ALA A 8 -31.29 -11.79 -33.17
C ALA A 8 -31.12 -12.21 -31.70
N ALA A 9 -30.34 -13.27 -31.46
CA ALA A 9 -29.94 -13.68 -30.13
C ALA A 9 -28.80 -12.76 -29.64
N SER A 10 -29.14 -11.82 -28.76
CA SER A 10 -28.15 -10.99 -28.07
C SER A 10 -27.42 -11.83 -27.03
N ILE A 11 -26.15 -12.15 -27.30
CA ILE A 11 -25.23 -12.75 -26.33
C ILE A 11 -24.87 -11.66 -25.32
N LEU A 12 -25.50 -11.69 -24.16
CA LEU A 12 -25.13 -10.87 -23.01
C LEU A 12 -23.84 -11.45 -22.42
N CYS A 13 -22.69 -10.92 -22.83
CA CYS A 13 -21.40 -11.20 -22.19
C CYS A 13 -21.45 -10.67 -20.75
N LEU A 14 -21.75 -11.55 -19.80
CA LEU A 14 -21.49 -11.34 -18.38
C LEU A 14 -19.98 -11.24 -18.20
N VAL A 15 -19.44 -10.02 -18.31
CA VAL A 15 -18.09 -9.72 -17.86
C VAL A 15 -18.14 -9.85 -16.34
N GLY A 16 -17.77 -11.03 -15.84
CA GLY A 16 -17.56 -11.24 -14.42
C GLY A 16 -16.46 -10.31 -13.96
N ILE A 17 -16.83 -9.21 -13.30
CA ILE A 17 -15.88 -8.39 -12.57
C ILE A 17 -15.45 -9.25 -11.39
N SER A 18 -14.33 -9.96 -11.52
CA SER A 18 -13.71 -10.61 -10.38
C SER A 18 -13.20 -9.52 -9.45
N THR A 19 -14.02 -9.16 -8.47
CA THR A 19 -13.53 -8.35 -7.36
C THR A 19 -12.43 -9.16 -6.69
N GLN A 20 -11.17 -8.72 -6.82
CA GLN A 20 -10.05 -9.30 -6.10
C GLN A 20 -10.27 -8.99 -4.61
N THR A 21 -11.00 -9.88 -3.94
CA THR A 21 -11.08 -9.89 -2.49
C THR A 21 -9.74 -10.42 -2.00
N TYR A 22 -8.86 -9.52 -1.56
CA TYR A 22 -7.72 -9.93 -0.76
C TYR A 22 -8.27 -10.60 0.49
N ALA A 23 -7.97 -11.88 0.69
CA ALA A 23 -8.41 -12.66 1.83
C ALA A 23 -7.62 -12.24 3.09
N GLN A 24 -7.86 -11.03 3.56
CA GLN A 24 -7.37 -10.55 4.84
C GLN A 24 -8.12 -11.28 5.96
N THR A 25 -7.41 -11.64 7.02
CA THR A 25 -8.01 -12.21 8.22
C THR A 25 -7.92 -11.19 9.34
N CYS A 26 -9.07 -10.74 9.87
CA CYS A 26 -9.13 -9.85 11.02
C CYS A 26 -9.86 -10.52 12.19
N LYS A 27 -9.37 -10.30 13.40
CA LYS A 27 -9.90 -10.84 14.66
C LYS A 27 -10.28 -9.70 15.62
N SER A 28 -10.98 -8.69 15.08
CA SER A 28 -11.39 -7.48 15.82
C SER A 28 -12.31 -7.76 17.01
N ASP A 29 -12.97 -8.92 17.03
CA ASP A 29 -13.86 -9.33 18.13
C ASP A 29 -13.09 -9.71 19.40
N ILE A 30 -11.81 -10.06 19.27
CA ILE A 30 -10.98 -10.53 20.39
C ILE A 30 -9.67 -9.73 20.56
N ILE A 31 -9.23 -9.00 19.53
CA ILE A 31 -8.05 -8.13 19.57
C ILE A 31 -8.51 -6.72 19.24
N ALA A 32 -8.26 -5.79 20.17
CA ALA A 32 -8.53 -4.37 19.93
C ALA A 32 -7.75 -3.87 18.70
N PRO A 33 -8.39 -3.16 17.76
CA PRO A 33 -7.70 -2.60 16.61
C PRO A 33 -6.58 -1.64 17.04
N THR A 34 -5.42 -1.73 16.39
CA THR A 34 -4.28 -0.85 16.71
C THR A 34 -4.29 0.46 15.96
N THR A 35 -5.08 0.55 14.89
CA THR A 35 -5.28 1.78 14.12
C THR A 35 -6.74 2.23 14.20
N ASN A 36 -6.98 3.53 14.32
CA ASN A 36 -8.32 4.08 14.25
C ASN A 36 -8.64 4.43 12.79
N ILE A 37 -9.79 3.97 12.25
CA ILE A 37 -10.20 4.31 10.89
C ILE A 37 -10.38 5.83 10.71
N GLU A 38 -10.83 6.53 11.75
CA GLU A 38 -11.08 7.97 11.73
C GLU A 38 -9.79 8.80 11.66
N GLN A 39 -8.62 8.21 11.96
CA GLN A 39 -7.35 8.90 11.80
C GLN A 39 -6.95 9.04 10.32
N PHE A 40 -7.56 8.26 9.43
CA PHE A 40 -7.22 8.23 8.02
C PHE A 40 -8.28 8.94 7.16
N THR A 41 -7.81 9.87 6.32
CA THR A 41 -8.63 10.46 5.25
C THR A 41 -8.06 9.99 3.91
N VAL A 42 -8.83 9.17 3.18
CA VAL A 42 -8.46 8.69 1.84
C VAL A 42 -8.87 9.71 0.79
N HIS A 43 -7.93 10.14 -0.04
CA HIS A 43 -8.13 11.14 -1.08
C HIS A 43 -8.28 10.48 -2.46
N LYS A 44 -9.02 11.14 -3.35
CA LYS A 44 -9.26 10.64 -4.73
C LYS A 44 -8.04 10.73 -5.64
N ASP A 45 -7.00 11.45 -5.21
CA ASP A 45 -5.72 11.55 -5.90
C ASP A 45 -4.78 10.36 -5.62
N GLY A 46 -5.21 9.40 -4.80
CA GLY A 46 -4.39 8.24 -4.43
C GLY A 46 -3.48 8.49 -3.24
N THR A 47 -3.70 9.55 -2.45
CA THR A 47 -3.03 9.77 -1.17
C THR A 47 -3.93 9.47 0.03
N VAL A 48 -3.32 9.27 1.20
CA VAL A 48 -4.02 9.13 2.49
C VAL A 48 -3.39 10.08 3.50
N THR A 49 -4.19 10.93 4.11
CA THR A 49 -3.78 11.71 5.29
C THR A 49 -3.95 10.86 6.55
N ASP A 50 -2.90 10.78 7.37
CA ASP A 50 -2.91 10.21 8.71
C ASP A 50 -2.80 11.34 9.74
N ALA A 51 -3.93 11.72 10.32
CA ALA A 51 -4.03 12.81 11.29
C ALA A 51 -3.37 12.47 12.64
N ALA A 52 -3.19 11.19 12.97
CA ALA A 52 -2.53 10.79 14.21
C ALA A 52 -1.01 11.01 14.16
N THR A 53 -0.42 10.93 12.98
CA THR A 53 1.03 11.06 12.79
C THR A 53 1.45 12.34 12.08
N GLY A 54 0.52 13.11 11.51
CA GLY A 54 0.84 14.29 10.70
C GLY A 54 1.48 13.92 9.35
N LEU A 55 1.20 12.71 8.84
CA LEU A 55 1.80 12.17 7.63
C LEU A 55 0.78 12.07 6.50
N MET A 56 1.29 12.10 5.27
CA MET A 56 0.54 11.71 4.09
C MET A 56 1.24 10.56 3.40
N TRP A 57 0.48 9.53 3.05
CA TRP A 57 0.94 8.29 2.48
C TRP A 57 0.49 8.14 1.04
N THR A 58 1.24 7.42 0.22
CA THR A 58 0.69 6.84 -1.00
C THR A 58 -0.33 5.76 -0.63
N THR A 59 -1.48 5.71 -1.33
CA THR A 59 -2.51 4.66 -1.13
C THR A 59 -2.08 3.33 -1.73
N CYS A 60 -1.38 3.37 -2.86
CA CYS A 60 -0.90 2.17 -3.55
C CYS A 60 0.56 1.88 -3.25
N THR A 61 0.91 0.61 -3.31
CA THR A 61 2.30 0.15 -3.28
C THR A 61 2.99 0.57 -4.58
N MET A 62 4.26 0.98 -4.49
CA MET A 62 5.01 1.44 -5.66
C MET A 62 5.00 0.40 -6.80
N GLY A 63 4.83 0.91 -8.03
CA GLY A 63 4.56 0.13 -9.24
C GLY A 63 3.08 0.07 -9.63
N GLN A 64 2.18 0.20 -8.66
CA GLN A 64 0.74 0.34 -8.91
C GLN A 64 0.31 1.80 -9.02
N ARG A 65 -0.88 2.02 -9.57
CA ARG A 65 -1.54 3.33 -9.62
C ARG A 65 -2.95 3.25 -9.03
N TYR A 66 -3.39 4.36 -8.43
CA TYR A 66 -4.75 4.49 -7.92
C TYR A 66 -5.72 4.76 -9.07
N SER A 67 -6.84 4.03 -9.12
CA SER A 67 -7.85 4.11 -10.16
C SER A 67 -9.16 3.48 -9.67
N ALA A 68 -10.27 4.21 -9.80
CA ALA A 68 -11.61 3.73 -9.42
C ALA A 68 -11.64 3.12 -8.00
N ASP A 69 -11.16 3.87 -7.02
CA ASP A 69 -11.08 3.50 -5.61
C ASP A 69 -10.28 2.22 -5.30
N ASN A 70 -9.37 1.84 -6.19
CA ASN A 70 -8.51 0.67 -6.05
C ASN A 70 -7.10 0.92 -6.59
N CYS A 71 -6.16 0.04 -6.23
CA CYS A 71 -4.81 0.02 -6.78
C CYS A 71 -4.72 -1.04 -7.88
N ILE A 72 -4.29 -0.62 -9.07
CA ILE A 72 -4.14 -1.48 -10.24
C ILE A 72 -2.74 -1.37 -10.82
N GLY A 73 -2.36 -2.36 -11.64
CA GLY A 73 -1.02 -2.49 -12.21
C GLY A 73 -0.15 -3.47 -11.45
N THR A 74 1.12 -3.53 -11.83
CA THR A 74 2.07 -4.53 -11.34
C THR A 74 2.95 -3.93 -10.27
N LEU A 75 3.12 -4.65 -9.16
CA LEU A 75 4.04 -4.25 -8.10
C LEU A 75 5.48 -4.15 -8.63
N LYS A 76 6.21 -3.11 -8.21
CA LYS A 76 7.65 -2.96 -8.50
C LYS A 76 8.44 -3.31 -7.25
N SER A 77 9.27 -4.34 -7.32
CA SER A 77 10.19 -4.68 -6.23
C SER A 77 11.48 -3.86 -6.29
N PHE A 78 12.11 -3.70 -5.13
CA PHE A 78 13.35 -2.95 -4.94
C PHE A 78 14.33 -3.85 -4.18
N PRO A 79 15.20 -4.60 -4.90
CA PRO A 79 16.04 -5.64 -4.30
C PRO A 79 17.02 -5.13 -3.24
N THR A 80 17.50 -3.89 -3.39
CA THR A 80 18.40 -3.26 -2.43
C THR A 80 17.81 -2.00 -1.80
N TRP A 81 18.31 -1.64 -0.62
CA TRP A 81 17.96 -0.37 0.01
C TRP A 81 18.41 0.84 -0.82
N SER A 82 19.49 0.71 -1.60
CA SER A 82 19.92 1.75 -2.54
C SER A 82 18.89 1.94 -3.67
N ASP A 83 18.33 0.85 -4.22
CA ASP A 83 17.28 0.94 -5.24
C ASP A 83 16.03 1.63 -4.68
N ALA A 84 15.72 1.38 -3.40
CA ALA A 84 14.62 2.03 -2.72
C ALA A 84 14.80 3.55 -2.58
N LEU A 85 16.03 4.00 -2.30
CA LEU A 85 16.37 5.42 -2.22
C LEU A 85 16.28 6.09 -3.60
N LEU A 86 16.81 5.45 -4.65
CA LEU A 86 16.68 5.96 -6.03
C LEU A 86 15.22 6.07 -6.47
N ALA A 87 14.35 5.15 -6.03
CA ALA A 87 12.92 5.22 -6.32
C ALA A 87 12.23 6.44 -5.72
N VAL A 88 12.74 6.95 -4.59
CA VAL A 88 12.26 8.21 -4.00
C VAL A 88 12.67 9.39 -4.87
N ASP A 89 13.91 9.41 -5.35
CA ASP A 89 14.39 10.46 -6.26
C ASP A 89 13.57 10.49 -7.57
N ASP A 90 13.24 9.31 -8.12
CA ASP A 90 12.36 9.18 -9.29
C ASP A 90 10.93 9.70 -9.00
N ALA A 91 10.37 9.34 -7.85
CA ALA A 91 9.03 9.79 -7.43
C ALA A 91 8.97 11.32 -7.29
N ASN A 92 10.01 11.92 -6.74
CA ASN A 92 10.10 13.36 -6.55
C ASN A 92 10.32 14.10 -7.86
N SER A 93 11.20 13.58 -8.72
CA SER A 93 11.47 14.17 -10.04
C SER A 93 10.26 14.14 -10.96
N SER A 94 9.37 13.15 -10.79
CA SER A 94 8.14 13.01 -11.56
C SER A 94 6.91 13.72 -10.97
N ASN A 95 7.06 14.42 -9.83
CA ASN A 95 5.94 14.98 -9.06
C ASN A 95 4.84 13.93 -8.81
N LEU A 96 5.22 12.76 -8.30
CA LEU A 96 4.30 11.65 -8.03
C LEU A 96 3.09 12.14 -7.21
N LEU A 97 1.89 11.92 -7.73
CA LEU A 97 0.62 12.36 -7.14
C LEU A 97 0.57 13.87 -6.81
N GLY A 98 1.31 14.69 -7.57
CA GLY A 98 1.36 16.14 -7.40
C GLY A 98 2.36 16.64 -6.35
N TYR A 99 3.20 15.76 -5.78
CA TYR A 99 4.16 16.11 -4.73
C TYR A 99 5.59 15.67 -5.07
N SER A 100 6.56 16.40 -4.54
CA SER A 100 8.01 16.22 -4.80
C SER A 100 8.88 16.16 -3.53
N ASP A 101 8.24 15.97 -2.38
CA ASP A 101 8.86 15.82 -1.07
C ASP A 101 8.53 14.46 -0.43
N TRP A 102 8.36 13.42 -1.27
CA TRP A 102 8.24 12.05 -0.83
C TRP A 102 9.55 11.54 -0.22
N ARG A 103 9.42 10.66 0.76
CA ARG A 103 10.52 9.94 1.40
C ARG A 103 10.13 8.49 1.71
N LEU A 104 11.14 7.66 1.97
CA LEU A 104 10.90 6.39 2.64
C LEU A 104 10.41 6.65 4.07
N PRO A 105 9.41 5.89 4.56
CA PRO A 105 9.00 5.94 5.95
C PRO A 105 10.09 5.35 6.85
N ASN A 106 10.26 5.85 8.05
CA ASN A 106 11.05 5.16 9.07
C ASN A 106 10.27 3.96 9.63
N ILE A 107 10.94 3.09 10.40
CA ILE A 107 10.33 1.85 10.88
C ILE A 107 9.12 2.07 11.80
N LYS A 108 9.12 3.16 12.59
CA LYS A 108 8.00 3.51 13.47
C LYS A 108 6.80 4.02 12.69
N GLU A 109 7.03 4.75 11.61
CA GLU A 109 5.97 5.21 10.70
C GLU A 109 5.35 4.03 9.96
N LEU A 110 6.13 3.08 9.45
CA LEU A 110 5.54 1.84 8.92
C LEU A 110 4.78 1.08 10.00
N GLY A 111 5.32 1.05 11.24
CA GLY A 111 4.65 0.43 12.37
C GLY A 111 3.33 1.09 12.76
N SER A 112 3.14 2.40 12.51
CA SER A 112 1.90 3.12 12.85
C SER A 112 0.73 2.78 11.94
N ILE A 113 1.00 2.22 10.75
CA ILE A 113 -0.03 1.75 9.81
C ILE A 113 -0.26 0.23 9.89
N VAL A 114 0.44 -0.48 10.79
CA VAL A 114 0.18 -1.90 11.03
C VAL A 114 -1.11 -2.07 11.85
N GLU A 115 -2.03 -2.87 11.33
CA GLU A 115 -3.25 -3.27 12.03
C GLU A 115 -3.06 -4.66 12.63
N ARG A 116 -2.73 -4.74 13.92
CA ARG A 116 -2.37 -5.99 14.61
C ARG A 116 -3.56 -6.91 14.89
N SER A 117 -4.78 -6.40 14.77
CA SER A 117 -5.98 -7.25 14.76
C SER A 117 -6.12 -8.04 13.45
N CYS A 118 -5.33 -7.71 12.42
CA CYS A 118 -5.39 -8.33 11.10
C CYS A 118 -4.07 -8.98 10.66
N SER A 119 -4.17 -9.90 9.71
CA SER A 119 -3.03 -10.53 9.03
C SER A 119 -3.37 -10.87 7.58
N ALA A 120 -2.34 -11.07 6.77
CA ALA A 120 -2.43 -11.40 5.35
C ALA A 120 -3.34 -10.46 4.50
N PRO A 121 -3.19 -9.11 4.56
CA PRO A 121 -2.12 -8.38 5.24
C PRO A 121 -2.52 -7.75 6.59
N ALA A 122 -1.53 -7.40 7.43
CA ALA A 122 -1.68 -6.74 8.73
C ALA A 122 -1.76 -5.21 8.60
N ILE A 123 -2.73 -4.72 7.82
CA ILE A 123 -2.98 -3.30 7.54
C ILE A 123 -4.44 -3.11 7.14
N ARG A 124 -5.08 -1.98 7.44
CA ARG A 124 -6.48 -1.72 7.05
C ARG A 124 -6.64 -1.64 5.54
N LEU A 125 -7.25 -2.65 4.92
CA LEU A 125 -7.56 -2.63 3.48
C LEU A 125 -8.71 -1.68 3.13
N GLU A 126 -9.41 -1.13 4.13
CA GLU A 126 -10.32 -0.01 3.94
C GLU A 126 -9.57 1.26 3.50
N VAL A 127 -8.33 1.43 3.97
CA VAL A 127 -7.48 2.60 3.76
C VAL A 127 -6.42 2.34 2.70
N PHE A 128 -5.59 1.31 2.90
CA PHE A 128 -4.47 0.96 2.05
C PHE A 128 -4.85 -0.20 1.12
N LYS A 129 -5.66 0.13 0.11
CA LYS A 129 -6.27 -0.82 -0.84
C LYS A 129 -5.23 -1.75 -1.46
N SER A 130 -5.60 -3.02 -1.61
CA SER A 130 -4.83 -4.02 -2.36
C SER A 130 -3.38 -4.17 -1.91
N THR A 131 -3.09 -3.89 -0.64
CA THR A 131 -1.75 -4.02 -0.07
C THR A 131 -1.32 -5.49 -0.11
N PRO A 132 -0.21 -5.83 -0.78
CA PRO A 132 0.34 -7.19 -0.72
C PRO A 132 0.90 -7.51 0.67
N LYS A 133 0.76 -8.78 1.06
CA LYS A 133 1.34 -9.38 2.28
C LYS A 133 2.84 -9.70 2.11
N VAL A 134 3.65 -8.66 1.97
CA VAL A 134 5.08 -8.74 1.63
C VAL A 134 5.89 -7.76 2.48
N LEU A 135 7.21 -7.76 2.28
CA LEU A 135 8.15 -6.89 2.97
C LEU A 135 8.14 -5.47 2.39
N TYR A 136 8.27 -4.47 3.28
CA TYR A 136 8.38 -3.06 2.92
C TYR A 136 9.64 -2.45 3.53
N TRP A 137 10.41 -1.72 2.72
CA TRP A 137 11.59 -1.00 3.18
C TRP A 137 11.21 0.18 4.07
N SER A 138 11.99 0.36 5.14
CA SER A 138 12.03 1.62 5.88
C SER A 138 13.31 2.42 5.57
N ASN A 139 13.35 3.67 5.99
CA ASN A 139 14.56 4.51 6.06
C ASN A 139 15.34 4.31 7.37
N THR A 140 15.08 3.25 8.13
CA THR A 140 15.80 2.98 9.38
C THR A 140 16.95 2.01 9.11
N PRO A 141 18.22 2.44 9.21
CA PRO A 141 19.36 1.56 8.97
C PRO A 141 19.36 0.36 9.92
N ASP A 142 19.82 -0.77 9.41
CA ASP A 142 20.02 -1.98 10.19
C ASP A 142 21.27 -2.71 9.71
N SER A 143 22.17 -2.98 10.64
CA SER A 143 23.36 -3.79 10.43
C SER A 143 23.50 -4.89 11.47
N LYS A 144 22.52 -5.00 12.39
CA LYS A 144 22.63 -5.82 13.60
C LYS A 144 21.56 -6.90 13.67
N VAL A 145 20.32 -6.58 13.29
CA VAL A 145 19.20 -7.52 13.40
C VAL A 145 19.15 -8.41 12.17
N ASN A 146 19.31 -7.84 10.98
CA ASN A 146 19.43 -8.60 9.74
C ASN A 146 20.72 -8.25 8.97
N PRO A 147 21.80 -9.06 9.11
CA PRO A 147 23.08 -8.78 8.47
C PRO A 147 23.02 -8.70 6.94
N GLN A 148 21.98 -9.28 6.33
CA GLN A 148 21.80 -9.30 4.88
C GLN A 148 21.08 -8.05 4.36
N LEU A 149 20.36 -7.31 5.21
CA LEU A 149 19.76 -6.03 4.84
C LEU A 149 20.61 -4.88 5.37
N LYS A 150 20.44 -3.71 4.75
CA LYS A 150 21.04 -2.45 5.22
C LYS A 150 20.05 -1.57 5.98
N ALA A 151 18.78 -1.97 6.02
CA ALA A 151 17.70 -1.27 6.67
C ALA A 151 16.64 -2.23 7.21
N ARG A 152 15.87 -1.78 8.19
CA ARG A 152 14.73 -2.51 8.72
C ARG A 152 13.58 -2.56 7.72
N VAL A 153 12.75 -3.59 7.85
CA VAL A 153 11.56 -3.80 7.04
C VAL A 153 10.35 -4.09 7.94
N ILE A 154 9.14 -3.90 7.41
CA ILE A 154 7.92 -4.51 7.96
C ILE A 154 7.45 -5.60 7.00
N ASP A 155 7.18 -6.79 7.54
CA ASP A 155 6.42 -7.82 6.84
C ASP A 155 4.92 -7.60 7.08
N PHE A 156 4.19 -7.15 6.06
CA PHE A 156 2.73 -7.00 6.19
C PHE A 156 1.98 -8.34 6.15
N ASN A 157 2.62 -9.49 6.00
CA ASN A 157 1.93 -10.76 6.26
C ASN A 157 1.46 -10.84 7.72
N GLU A 158 2.30 -10.40 8.67
CA GLU A 158 2.03 -10.50 10.12
C GLU A 158 2.19 -9.18 10.87
N GLY A 159 2.68 -8.11 10.23
CA GLY A 159 2.93 -6.82 10.87
C GLY A 159 4.17 -6.82 11.76
N THR A 160 5.21 -7.57 11.37
CA THR A 160 6.42 -7.80 12.15
C THR A 160 7.64 -7.11 11.55
N GLU A 161 8.57 -6.65 12.39
CA GLU A 161 9.86 -6.06 11.97
C GLU A 161 10.91 -7.13 11.60
N PHE A 162 10.67 -8.38 11.98
CA PHE A 162 11.57 -9.51 11.75
C PHE A 162 11.08 -10.34 10.58
N ALA A 163 11.87 -10.40 9.52
CA ALA A 163 11.50 -11.10 8.30
C ALA A 163 12.54 -12.16 7.91
N SER A 164 12.07 -13.33 7.48
CA SER A 164 12.89 -14.28 6.73
C SER A 164 13.05 -13.78 5.29
N LEU A 165 14.29 -13.59 4.86
CA LEU A 165 14.60 -13.05 3.54
C LEU A 165 14.68 -14.09 2.44
N ALA A 166 14.52 -15.37 2.79
CA ALA A 166 14.95 -16.47 1.93
C ALA A 166 14.40 -16.39 0.50
N GLN A 167 13.25 -15.73 0.26
CA GLN A 167 12.62 -15.61 -1.06
C GLN A 167 11.79 -14.31 -1.26
N SER A 168 12.05 -13.25 -0.48
CA SER A 168 11.13 -12.10 -0.41
C SER A 168 11.59 -10.90 -1.24
N ASN A 169 10.78 -10.54 -2.24
CA ASN A 169 10.85 -9.22 -2.87
C ASN A 169 10.40 -8.15 -1.86
N ILE A 170 11.11 -7.02 -1.80
CA ILE A 170 10.82 -5.91 -0.89
C ILE A 170 10.24 -4.74 -1.70
N TYR A 171 9.21 -4.10 -1.17
CA TYR A 171 8.41 -3.08 -1.85
C TYR A 171 8.40 -1.77 -1.06
N LEU A 172 7.78 -0.74 -1.62
CA LEU A 172 7.75 0.59 -1.02
C LEU A 172 6.32 1.11 -0.92
N ARG A 173 6.08 1.86 0.15
CA ARG A 173 4.98 2.80 0.31
C ARG A 173 5.63 4.10 0.75
N LEU A 174 5.42 5.17 0.01
CA LEU A 174 6.08 6.43 0.30
C LEU A 174 5.24 7.25 1.28
N VAL A 175 5.93 8.10 2.03
CA VAL A 175 5.34 9.01 2.98
C VAL A 175 5.91 10.41 2.76
N ARG A 176 5.17 11.43 3.16
CA ARG A 176 5.63 12.81 3.27
C ARG A 176 5.03 13.44 4.51
N ASP A 177 5.68 14.48 5.02
CA ASP A 177 5.18 15.24 6.16
C ASP A 177 4.08 16.22 5.70
N LEU A 178 3.00 16.31 6.47
CA LEU A 178 2.01 17.37 6.26
C LEU A 178 2.61 18.68 6.77
N LYS A 179 2.73 19.66 5.88
CA LYS A 179 3.08 21.02 6.29
C LYS A 179 1.86 21.61 6.97
N GLU A 180 2.00 21.96 8.26
CA GLU A 180 1.09 22.89 8.91
C GLU A 180 0.96 24.12 8.00
N THR A 181 -0.23 24.36 7.46
CA THR A 181 -0.51 25.63 6.78
C THR A 181 -0.50 26.69 7.87
N SER A 182 0.63 27.39 8.02
CA SER A 182 0.68 28.62 8.80
C SER A 182 -0.30 29.61 8.17
N ASN A 183 -1.48 29.77 8.80
CA ASN A 183 -2.41 30.85 8.52
C ASN A 183 -1.84 32.19 9.01
#